data_AF-A0A965CKN7-F1
#
_entry.id   AF-A0A965CKN7-F1
#
_cell.length_a   1.000
_cell.length_b   1.000
_cell.length_c   1.000
_cell.angle_alpha   90.00
_cell.angle_beta   90.00
_cell.angle_gamma   90.00
#
_symmetry.space_group_name_H-M   'P 1'
#
loop_
_entity.id
_entity.type
_entity.pdbx_description
1 polymer ?
#
loop_
_entity_poly.entity_id
_entity_poly.type
_entity_poly.pdbx_seq_one_letter_code
_entity_poly.pdbx_strand_id
1 'polypeptide(L)'
;AALGGQGISIVSYSKKKEASMKFLEWFIKDETQKKWAELGGYTCSTAVLKSAEFQNATPYNKAFYDSMLMVKDFWATPEYAELLTAMNQRIYPFVISGKGTAEEALNGMTKDWEATFKKYKRYK
;
A
#
# COMPACT_ATOMS: atom_id res chain seq x y z
N ALA A 1 -3.90 7.62 -6.53
CA ALA A 1 -2.80 7.39 -5.56
C ALA A 1 -2.57 5.89 -5.42
N ALA A 2 -1.39 5.44 -4.97
CA ALA A 2 -1.20 4.04 -4.61
C ALA A 2 -1.93 3.77 -3.28
N LEU A 3 -2.57 2.60 -3.15
CA LEU A 3 -3.16 2.18 -1.88
C LEU A 3 -2.03 1.84 -0.89
N GLY A 4 -1.65 2.80 -0.05
CA GLY A 4 -0.75 2.57 1.09
C GLY A 4 -1.51 2.10 2.32
N GLY A 5 -0.78 1.78 3.38
CA GLY A 5 -1.37 1.42 4.67
C GLY A 5 -0.47 0.51 5.49
N GLN A 6 -0.90 0.23 6.72
CA GLN A 6 -0.21 -0.67 7.64
C GLN A 6 -1.17 -1.82 8.00
N GLY A 7 -1.12 -2.90 7.23
CA GLY A 7 -1.80 -4.13 7.60
C GLY A 7 -1.16 -4.74 8.85
N ILE A 8 -1.97 -5.27 9.75
CA ILE A 8 -1.48 -6.01 10.93
C ILE A 8 -1.69 -7.50 10.66
N SER A 9 -0.61 -8.28 10.76
CA SER A 9 -0.64 -9.74 10.56
C SER A 9 -0.22 -10.47 11.83
N ILE A 10 -0.84 -11.63 12.08
CA ILE A 10 -0.44 -12.52 13.17
C ILE A 10 0.58 -13.53 12.62
N VAL A 11 1.78 -13.53 13.18
CA VAL A 11 2.82 -14.49 12.79
C VAL A 11 2.39 -15.93 13.09
N SER A 12 2.65 -16.83 12.14
CA SER A 12 2.16 -18.22 12.17
C SER A 12 2.67 -19.04 13.35
N TYR A 13 3.81 -18.65 13.94
CA TYR A 13 4.43 -19.32 15.09
C TYR A 13 4.09 -18.69 16.45
N SER A 14 3.20 -17.68 16.49
CA SER A 14 2.75 -17.10 17.77
C SER A 14 2.04 -18.15 18.63
N LYS A 15 2.38 -18.19 19.93
CA LYS A 15 1.67 -19.01 20.94
C LYS A 15 0.43 -18.30 21.50
N LYS A 16 0.13 -17.07 21.06
CA LYS A 16 -0.94 -16.20 21.59
C LYS A 16 -1.94 -15.74 20.52
N LYS A 17 -2.14 -16.56 19.48
CA LYS A 17 -2.98 -16.21 18.31
C LYS A 17 -4.38 -15.73 18.68
N GLU A 18 -5.06 -16.40 19.62
CA GLU A 18 -6.40 -16.01 20.06
C GLU A 18 -6.41 -14.61 20.69
N ALA A 19 -5.46 -14.31 21.58
CA ALA A 19 -5.35 -12.98 22.19
C ALA A 19 -5.00 -11.92 21.15
N SER A 20 -4.11 -12.23 20.20
CA SER A 20 -3.79 -11.35 19.08
C SER A 20 -5.02 -11.08 18.19
N MET A 21 -5.88 -12.09 17.96
CA MET A 21 -7.11 -11.91 17.20
C MET A 21 -8.11 -11.01 17.94
N LYS A 22 -8.28 -11.21 19.25
CA LYS A 22 -9.12 -10.33 20.09
C LYS A 22 -8.66 -8.86 20.04
N PHE A 23 -7.35 -8.63 19.98
CA PHE A 23 -6.82 -7.28 19.77
C PHE A 23 -7.23 -6.70 18.41
N LEU A 24 -7.11 -7.48 17.32
CA LEU A 24 -7.53 -7.02 16.00
C LEU A 24 -9.03 -6.73 15.95
N GLU A 25 -9.86 -7.60 16.54
CA GLU A 25 -11.30 -7.40 16.65
C GLU A 25 -11.65 -6.12 17.42
N TRP A 26 -10.94 -5.82 18.52
CA TRP A 26 -11.11 -4.56 19.24
C TRP A 26 -10.64 -3.36 18.42
N PHE A 27 -9.51 -3.49 17.71
CA PHE A 27 -8.89 -2.38 16.99
C PHE A 27 -9.76 -1.91 15.83
N ILE A 28 -10.40 -2.81 15.09
CA ILE A 28 -11.20 -2.45 13.89
C ILE A 28 -12.58 -1.87 14.23
N LYS A 29 -13.00 -1.85 15.50
CA LYS A 29 -14.28 -1.25 15.89
C LYS A 29 -14.32 0.23 15.56
N ASP A 30 -15.48 0.72 15.12
CA ASP A 30 -15.67 2.13 14.79
C ASP A 30 -15.31 3.07 15.95
N GLU A 31 -15.67 2.73 17.19
CA GLU A 31 -15.34 3.51 18.38
C GLU A 31 -13.82 3.61 18.61
N THR A 32 -13.11 2.50 18.43
CA THR A 32 -11.65 2.42 18.58
C THR A 32 -10.96 3.18 17.45
N GLN A 33 -11.42 3.00 16.21
CA GLN A 33 -10.91 3.69 15.03
C GLN A 33 -11.19 5.20 15.08
N LYS A 34 -12.34 5.62 15.62
CA LYS A 34 -12.63 7.03 15.88
C LYS A 34 -11.63 7.59 16.87
N LYS A 35 -11.38 6.88 17.98
CA LYS A 35 -10.39 7.35 18.97
C LYS A 35 -8.98 7.41 18.39
N TRP A 36 -8.60 6.42 17.60
CA TRP A 36 -7.35 6.40 16.85
C TRP A 36 -7.22 7.62 15.94
N ALA A 37 -8.29 7.96 15.22
CA ALA A 37 -8.31 9.10 14.33
C ALA A 37 -8.25 10.46 15.04
N GLU A 38 -8.91 10.60 16.19
CA GLU A 38 -8.80 11.79 17.05
C GLU A 38 -7.36 12.06 17.50
N LEU A 39 -6.54 11.01 17.61
CA LEU A 39 -5.12 11.11 17.97
C LEU A 39 -4.21 11.37 16.75
N GLY A 40 -4.78 11.61 15.58
CA GLY A 40 -4.05 11.85 14.33
C GLY A 40 -3.79 10.60 13.49
N GLY A 41 -4.32 9.43 13.89
CA GLY A 41 -4.24 8.22 13.10
C GLY A 41 -5.15 8.24 11.86
N TYR A 42 -4.79 7.48 10.83
CA TYR A 42 -5.68 7.22 9.70
C TYR A 42 -6.50 5.95 9.97
N THR A 43 -7.81 6.03 9.72
CA THR A 43 -8.78 4.99 10.06
C THR A 43 -8.92 3.94 8.96
N CYS A 44 -9.09 2.67 9.36
CA CYS A 44 -9.57 1.61 8.46
C CYS A 44 -11.10 1.45 8.46
N SER A 45 -11.81 2.15 9.35
CA SER A 45 -13.27 2.17 9.38
C SER A 45 -13.83 3.11 8.31
N THR A 46 -14.63 2.57 7.40
CA THR A 46 -15.37 3.33 6.38
C THR A 46 -16.33 4.35 7.01
N ALA A 47 -16.95 4.02 8.15
CA ALA A 47 -17.89 4.92 8.83
C ALA A 47 -17.16 6.15 9.37
N VAL A 48 -16.02 5.94 10.05
CA VAL A 48 -15.17 7.04 10.55
C VAL A 48 -14.59 7.84 9.38
N LEU A 49 -14.10 7.18 8.34
CA LEU A 49 -13.51 7.83 7.17
C LEU A 49 -14.49 8.78 6.45
N LYS A 50 -15.78 8.42 6.41
CA LYS A 50 -16.86 9.23 5.81
C LYS A 50 -17.39 10.33 6.73
N SER A 51 -17.02 10.34 8.00
CA SER A 51 -17.59 11.24 8.98
C SER A 51 -17.07 12.68 8.79
N ALA A 52 -17.91 13.67 9.11
CA ALA A 52 -17.53 15.07 9.05
C ALA A 52 -16.43 15.38 10.08
N GLU A 53 -16.46 14.73 11.24
CA GLU A 53 -15.43 14.85 12.28
C GLU A 53 -14.06 14.46 11.73
N PHE A 54 -13.95 13.31 11.05
CA PHE A 54 -12.68 12.90 10.45
C PHE A 54 -12.23 13.85 9.34
N GLN A 55 -13.12 14.16 8.39
CA GLN A 55 -12.77 14.96 7.22
C GLN A 55 -12.37 16.40 7.57
N ASN A 56 -12.89 16.94 8.68
CA ASN A 56 -12.60 18.29 9.16
C ASN A 56 -11.55 18.33 10.29
N ALA A 57 -11.08 17.18 10.80
CA ALA A 57 -10.11 17.14 11.90
C ALA A 57 -8.77 17.81 11.54
N THR A 58 -8.37 17.75 10.27
CA THR A 58 -7.15 18.38 9.75
C THR A 58 -7.38 18.91 8.34
N PRO A 59 -6.58 19.89 7.85
CA PRO A 59 -6.74 20.44 6.50
C PRO A 59 -6.58 19.43 5.37
N TYR A 60 -5.89 18.30 5.60
CA TYR A 60 -5.57 17.30 4.59
C TYR A 60 -6.49 16.07 4.63
N ASN A 61 -7.31 15.87 5.66
CA ASN A 61 -8.16 14.67 5.79
C ASN A 61 -9.23 14.59 4.70
N LYS A 62 -9.80 15.72 4.28
CA LYS A 62 -10.73 15.74 3.13
C LYS A 62 -10.06 15.28 1.84
N ALA A 63 -8.84 15.75 1.56
CA ALA A 63 -8.07 15.32 0.40
C ALA A 63 -7.70 13.83 0.49
N PHE A 64 -7.37 13.34 1.69
CA PHE A 64 -7.15 11.92 1.92
C PHE A 64 -8.40 11.09 1.58
N TYR A 65 -9.58 11.48 2.10
CA TYR A 65 -10.85 10.83 1.79
C TYR A 65 -11.12 10.78 0.28
N ASP A 66 -11.00 11.91 -0.41
CA ASP A 66 -11.23 11.98 -1.86
C ASP A 66 -10.26 11.07 -2.62
N SER A 67 -9.00 10.99 -2.17
CA SER A 67 -7.99 10.13 -2.80
C SER A 67 -8.32 8.64 -2.70
N MET A 68 -9.00 8.21 -1.62
CA MET A 68 -9.42 6.82 -1.42
C MET A 68 -10.46 6.35 -2.44
N LEU A 69 -11.13 7.27 -3.13
CA LEU A 69 -12.04 6.94 -4.25
C LEU A 69 -11.29 6.66 -5.55
N MET A 70 -10.01 7.02 -5.62
CA MET A 70 -9.18 6.96 -6.82
C MET A 70 -7.97 6.03 -6.66
N VAL A 71 -7.76 5.47 -5.47
CA VAL A 71 -6.59 4.62 -5.21
C VAL A 71 -6.71 3.32 -6.00
N LYS A 72 -5.61 2.92 -6.61
CA LYS A 72 -5.44 1.59 -7.18
C LYS A 72 -4.31 0.93 -6.43
N ASP A 73 -4.52 -0.34 -6.09
CA ASP A 73 -3.51 -1.12 -5.43
C ASP A 73 -2.31 -1.33 -6.35
N PHE A 74 -1.14 -1.50 -5.73
CA PHE A 74 0.08 -1.85 -6.42
C PHE A 74 0.09 -3.37 -6.71
N TRP A 75 1.15 -3.88 -7.34
CA TRP A 75 1.24 -5.32 -7.61
C TRP A 75 1.38 -6.12 -6.30
N ALA A 76 0.37 -6.92 -5.96
CA ALA A 76 0.37 -7.76 -4.76
C ALA A 76 1.02 -9.15 -4.98
N THR A 77 1.97 -9.26 -5.91
CA THR A 77 2.70 -10.50 -6.17
C THR A 77 3.77 -10.74 -5.11
N PRO A 78 4.09 -11.99 -4.72
CA PRO A 78 5.19 -12.27 -3.79
C PRO A 78 6.55 -11.68 -4.20
N GLU A 79 6.74 -11.46 -5.51
CA GLU A 79 7.94 -10.89 -6.10
C GLU A 79 7.98 -9.35 -6.07
N TYR A 80 7.01 -8.70 -5.43
CA TYR A 80 6.84 -7.23 -5.46
C TYR A 80 8.14 -6.46 -5.23
N ALA A 81 8.93 -6.85 -4.22
CA ALA A 81 10.20 -6.18 -3.92
C ALA A 81 11.24 -6.28 -5.06
N GLU A 82 11.29 -7.41 -5.76
CA GLU A 82 12.17 -7.61 -6.93
C GLU A 82 11.69 -6.75 -8.11
N LEU A 83 10.37 -6.71 -8.35
CA LEU A 83 9.77 -5.87 -9.39
C LEU A 83 10.01 -4.37 -9.14
N LEU A 84 9.81 -3.91 -7.90
CA LEU A 84 10.02 -2.51 -7.49
C LEU A 84 11.50 -2.12 -7.63
N THR A 85 12.42 -3.03 -7.30
CA THR A 85 13.87 -2.78 -7.46
C THR A 85 14.22 -2.59 -8.93
N ALA A 86 13.75 -3.50 -9.81
CA ALA A 86 13.97 -3.40 -11.25
C ALA A 86 13.39 -2.10 -11.84
N MET A 87 12.17 -1.72 -11.43
CA MET A 87 11.55 -0.45 -11.83
C MET A 87 12.43 0.75 -11.48
N ASN A 88 12.87 0.85 -10.22
CA ASN A 88 13.71 1.95 -9.77
C ASN A 88 15.03 2.01 -10.55
N GLN A 89 15.69 0.87 -10.78
CA GLN A 89 16.94 0.81 -11.52
C GLN A 89 16.79 1.25 -12.99
N ARG A 90 15.66 0.97 -13.63
CA ARG A 90 15.39 1.32 -15.03
C ARG A 90 14.93 2.76 -15.21
N ILE A 91 14.06 3.25 -14.33
CA ILE A 91 13.46 4.58 -14.45
C ILE A 91 14.39 5.68 -13.93
N TYR A 92 15.19 5.40 -12.90
CA TYR A 92 16.04 6.41 -12.25
C TYR A 92 17.01 7.13 -13.22
N PRO A 93 17.78 6.43 -14.08
CA PRO A 93 18.71 7.09 -15.00
C PRO A 93 18.02 8.04 -15.98
N PHE A 94 16.83 7.66 -16.46
CA PHE A 94 16.05 8.48 -17.39
C PHE A 94 15.47 9.72 -16.69
N VAL A 95 14.73 9.53 -15.59
CA VAL A 95 13.99 10.62 -14.92
C VAL A 95 14.93 11.60 -14.21
N ILE A 96 15.98 11.11 -13.56
CA ILE A 96 16.85 11.95 -12.73
C ILE A 96 18.10 12.42 -13.48
N SER A 97 18.71 11.54 -14.29
CA SER A 97 19.96 11.87 -14.99
C SER A 97 19.79 12.24 -16.45
N GLY A 98 18.57 12.19 -17.01
CA GLY A 98 18.32 12.47 -18.42
C GLY A 98 19.00 11.49 -19.38
N LYS A 99 19.33 10.28 -18.92
CA LYS A 99 20.07 9.27 -19.71
C LYS A 99 19.10 8.31 -20.39
N GLY A 100 19.28 8.12 -21.69
CA GLY A 100 18.43 7.25 -22.51
C GLY A 100 17.05 7.85 -22.77
N THR A 101 16.13 7.00 -23.20
CA THR A 101 14.75 7.38 -23.54
C THR A 101 13.73 6.72 -22.61
N ALA A 102 12.52 7.28 -22.56
CA ALA A 102 11.40 6.66 -21.86
C ALA A 102 11.11 5.24 -22.39
N GLU A 103 11.21 5.07 -23.72
CA GLU A 103 10.99 3.77 -24.36
C GLU A 103 12.02 2.73 -23.92
N GLU A 104 13.32 3.08 -23.92
CA GLU A 104 14.37 2.17 -23.45
C GLU A 104 14.20 1.78 -21.98
N ALA A 105 13.86 2.75 -21.12
CA ALA A 105 13.62 2.51 -19.70
C ALA A 105 12.45 1.54 -19.47
N LEU A 106 11.31 1.79 -20.14
CA LEU A 106 10.10 0.98 -19.99
C LEU A 106 10.23 -0.41 -20.64
N ASN A 107 10.88 -0.51 -21.80
CA ASN A 107 11.17 -1.79 -22.45
C ASN A 107 12.14 -2.63 -21.62
N GLY A 108 13.17 -2.00 -21.04
CA GLY A 108 14.10 -2.66 -20.13
C GLY A 108 13.41 -3.19 -18.86
N MET A 109 12.56 -2.36 -18.24
CA MET A 109 11.75 -2.75 -17.08
C MET A 109 10.84 -3.94 -17.39
N THR A 110 10.15 -3.90 -18.53
CA THR A 110 9.29 -5.00 -18.97
C THR A 110 10.07 -6.31 -19.10
N LYS A 111 11.25 -6.29 -19.72
CA LYS A 111 12.11 -7.46 -19.85
C LYS A 111 12.54 -8.04 -18.48
N ASP A 112 12.91 -7.18 -17.53
CA ASP A 112 13.32 -7.62 -16.19
C ASP A 112 12.16 -8.26 -15.42
N TRP A 113 10.96 -7.69 -15.53
CA TRP A 113 9.76 -8.25 -14.91
C TRP A 113 9.33 -9.57 -15.56
N GLU A 114 9.39 -9.68 -16.89
CA GLU A 114 9.15 -10.95 -17.57
C GLU A 114 10.13 -12.04 -17.13
N ALA A 115 11.41 -11.70 -16.99
CA ALA A 115 12.42 -12.62 -16.48
C ALA A 115 12.10 -13.06 -15.04
N THR A 116 11.68 -12.12 -14.19
CA THR A 116 11.24 -12.38 -12.81
C THR A 116 10.05 -13.34 -12.79
N PHE A 117 9.00 -13.05 -13.55
CA PHE A 117 7.81 -13.89 -13.60
C PHE A 117 8.05 -15.27 -14.22
N LYS A 118 8.97 -15.39 -15.20
CA LYS A 118 9.44 -16.69 -15.71
C LYS A 118 10.19 -17.49 -14.63
N LYS A 119 11.12 -16.85 -13.91
CA LYS A 119 11.89 -17.46 -12.81
C LYS A 119 10.98 -18.06 -11.73
N TYR A 120 9.90 -17.37 -11.37
CA TYR A 120 8.92 -17.85 -10.37
C TYR A 120 7.71 -18.57 -10.99
N LYS A 121 7.76 -18.94 -12.28
CA LYS A 121 6.71 -19.71 -12.98
C LYS A 121 5.31 -19.10 -12.86
N ARG A 122 5.21 -17.77 -13.00
CA ARG A 122 3.94 -17.03 -12.91
C ARG A 122 3.15 -17.02 -14.22
N TYR A 123 3.81 -17.19 -15.35
CA TYR A 123 3.14 -17.43 -16.63
C TYR A 123 2.65 -18.87 -16.69
N LYS A 124 1.36 -19.05 -16.91
CA LYS A 124 0.75 -20.34 -17.23
C LYS A 124 0.91 -20.65 -18.70
#